data_AF-A0A2G6EM53-F1
#
_entry.id   AF-A0A2G6EM53-F1
#
_cell.length_a   1.000
_cell.length_b   1.000
_cell.length_c   1.000
_cell.angle_alpha   90.00
_cell.angle_beta   90.00
_cell.angle_gamma   90.00
#
_symmetry.space_group_name_H-M   'P 1'
#
loop_
_entity.id
_entity.type
_entity.pdbx_description
1 polymer ?
#
loop_
_entity_poly.entity_id
_entity_poly.type
_entity_poly.pdbx_seq_one_letter_code
_entity_poly.pdbx_strand_id
1 'polypeptide(L)'
;MDMKKNIFFVITFLKVLLVFAQTNDTLIFLEIPKRPEEAASASEFVNQAKNLNLIDREKAIVKELISGNAPSFSRNLKAIDFTKIINNKTYKVRCFVALDYLAIGSDEDYLYIPITPSTAQFLSDKFNCMLPTKKLVDIIYNNSEIKLIPQPIPPSDKMTTMQVFFQHTDSIKKQIEEINLDREENNIIAGHKKDIIISNKIYNHNRGFDPVVIYGWHRGINNPIQPLYNGHNSMYVDYSHGIRFIYNYAIVNGDTLSIREILKDSELSNLFSNEGVITRPYYPDSDFLTSLNNRNHNYSTEFTLKQNYPNPFNPTTTISYTIPKSQNGITSSIQLKIFDVLGKEVKSFVKDKQGAGNYNIVFNAENLSGGIYFYELRTNSLSCIKKMVLVK
;
A
#
# COMPACT_ATOMS: atom_id res chain seq x y z
N MET A 1 12.96 42.26 -25.29
CA MET A 1 13.04 41.58 -23.98
C MET A 1 11.81 42.03 -23.22
N ASP A 2 10.76 41.26 -22.93
CA ASP A 2 10.64 39.84 -22.61
C ASP A 2 9.24 39.35 -23.02
N MET A 3 9.11 38.83 -24.25
CA MET A 3 7.87 38.16 -24.69
C MET A 3 8.14 36.77 -25.29
N LYS A 4 9.41 36.36 -25.35
CA LYS A 4 9.85 35.01 -25.78
C LYS A 4 10.20 34.07 -24.62
N LYS A 5 10.26 34.55 -23.37
CA LYS A 5 10.49 33.71 -22.18
C LYS A 5 9.21 33.08 -21.59
N ASN A 6 8.04 33.68 -21.81
CA ASN A 6 6.77 33.14 -21.30
C ASN A 6 6.08 32.13 -22.24
N ILE A 7 6.53 32.02 -23.50
CA ILE A 7 5.99 31.03 -24.46
C ILE A 7 6.72 29.67 -24.32
N PHE A 8 7.94 29.65 -23.80
CA PHE A 8 8.68 28.40 -23.56
C PHE A 8 8.21 27.66 -22.30
N PHE A 9 7.68 28.37 -21.30
CA PHE A 9 7.17 27.78 -20.06
C PHE A 9 5.76 27.16 -20.21
N VAL A 10 4.97 27.66 -21.15
CA VAL A 10 3.60 27.17 -21.42
C VAL A 10 3.61 25.89 -22.27
N ILE A 11 4.63 25.67 -23.10
CA ILE A 11 4.77 24.44 -23.90
C ILE A 11 5.35 23.26 -23.08
N THR A 12 5.99 23.51 -21.94
CA THR A 12 6.40 22.45 -21.01
C THR A 12 5.24 21.92 -20.15
N PHE A 13 4.15 22.69 -20.01
CA PHE A 13 3.05 22.34 -19.09
C PHE A 13 1.98 21.44 -19.73
N LEU A 14 1.82 21.46 -21.06
CA LEU A 14 0.96 20.49 -21.76
C LEU A 14 1.57 19.07 -21.85
N LYS A 15 2.84 18.88 -21.52
CA LYS A 15 3.41 17.54 -21.27
C LYS A 15 2.96 16.95 -19.92
N VAL A 16 2.47 17.75 -18.98
CA VAL A 16 2.03 17.27 -17.67
C VAL A 16 0.64 16.62 -17.70
N LEU A 17 -0.18 16.93 -18.73
CA LEU A 17 -1.38 16.16 -19.06
C LEU A 17 -1.07 14.71 -19.49
N LEU A 18 0.20 14.42 -19.78
CA LEU A 18 0.72 13.09 -20.05
C LEU A 18 1.52 12.51 -18.86
N VAL A 19 1.66 13.18 -17.71
CA VAL A 19 2.45 12.63 -16.59
C VAL A 19 1.68 11.61 -15.73
N PHE A 20 0.39 11.38 -15.99
CA PHE A 20 -0.27 10.14 -15.52
C PHE A 20 -0.71 9.22 -16.67
N ALA A 21 -0.49 9.62 -17.92
CA ALA A 21 -0.78 8.79 -19.10
C ALA A 21 0.48 8.28 -19.83
N GLN A 22 1.67 8.81 -19.52
CA GLN A 22 3.00 8.48 -20.06
C GLN A 22 4.12 8.98 -19.11
N THR A 23 4.18 8.49 -17.89
CA THR A 23 5.48 8.29 -17.22
C THR A 23 5.54 6.86 -16.75
N ASN A 24 6.48 6.12 -17.33
CA ASN A 24 6.99 4.88 -16.75
C ASN A 24 7.48 5.20 -15.32
N ASP A 25 7.17 4.34 -14.36
CA ASP A 25 7.78 4.31 -13.02
C ASP A 25 7.42 5.44 -12.05
N THR A 26 6.16 5.51 -11.61
CA THR A 26 5.82 6.30 -10.41
C THR A 26 6.01 5.45 -9.15
N LEU A 27 7.24 5.47 -8.61
CA LEU A 27 7.49 4.99 -7.25
C LEU A 27 6.66 5.83 -6.25
N ILE A 28 6.01 5.16 -5.31
CA ILE A 28 5.32 5.79 -4.17
C ILE A 28 6.11 5.49 -2.91
N PHE A 29 6.28 6.48 -2.03
CA PHE A 29 6.94 6.29 -0.74
C PHE A 29 5.89 6.11 0.36
N LEU A 30 6.04 5.05 1.16
CA LEU A 30 5.28 4.86 2.39
C LEU A 30 5.64 5.93 3.41
N GLU A 31 4.65 6.37 4.18
CA GLU A 31 4.81 7.34 5.27
C GLU A 31 5.45 6.71 6.53
N ILE A 32 6.43 5.82 6.34
CA ILE A 32 7.31 5.34 7.41
C ILE A 32 8.26 6.50 7.75
N PRO A 33 8.34 6.95 9.02
CA PRO A 33 9.24 8.04 9.41
C PRO A 33 10.68 7.78 9.01
N LYS A 34 11.47 8.83 8.75
CA LYS A 34 12.91 8.69 8.49
C LYS A 34 13.55 7.88 9.63
N ARG A 35 14.43 6.94 9.26
CA ARG A 35 15.19 6.15 10.24
C ARG A 35 15.96 7.08 11.20
N PRO A 36 15.77 6.97 12.53
CA PRO A 36 16.59 7.68 13.51
C PRO A 36 18.06 7.28 13.39
N GLU A 37 18.99 8.20 13.69
CA GLU A 37 20.43 7.91 13.60
C GLU A 37 20.83 6.86 14.65
N GLU A 38 20.25 6.96 15.84
CA GLU A 38 20.43 6.10 17.00
C GLU A 38 19.60 4.80 16.96
N ALA A 39 18.83 4.56 15.90
CA ALA A 39 18.03 3.34 15.80
C ALA A 39 18.94 2.09 15.75
N ALA A 40 18.49 1.00 16.36
CA ALA A 40 19.29 -0.22 16.44
C ALA A 40 19.53 -0.83 15.04
N SER A 41 20.68 -1.45 14.85
CA SER A 41 20.90 -2.34 13.71
C SER A 41 20.01 -3.59 13.82
N ALA A 42 19.81 -4.35 12.74
CA ALA A 42 19.08 -5.60 12.84
C ALA A 42 19.76 -6.60 13.76
N SER A 43 21.09 -6.69 13.72
CA SER A 43 21.89 -7.54 14.60
C SER A 43 21.74 -7.16 16.08
N GLU A 44 21.70 -5.87 16.39
CA GLU A 44 21.43 -5.36 17.75
C GLU A 44 20.01 -5.70 18.19
N PHE A 45 19.02 -5.45 17.33
CA PHE A 45 17.62 -5.77 17.62
C PHE A 45 17.40 -7.26 17.88
N VAL A 46 18.01 -8.14 17.08
CA VAL A 46 17.99 -9.60 17.31
C VAL A 46 18.51 -9.95 18.71
N ASN A 47 19.60 -9.33 19.14
CA ASN A 47 20.16 -9.58 20.46
C ASN A 47 19.28 -9.08 21.60
N GLN A 48 18.58 -7.96 21.41
CA GLN A 48 17.63 -7.41 22.37
C GLN A 48 16.35 -8.28 22.45
N ALA A 49 15.87 -8.77 21.31
CA ALA A 49 14.59 -9.46 21.21
C ALA A 49 14.66 -10.98 21.41
N LYS A 50 15.85 -11.60 21.43
CA LYS A 50 16.02 -13.07 21.43
C LYS A 50 15.37 -13.82 22.58
N ASN A 51 15.17 -13.17 23.73
CA ASN A 51 14.60 -13.77 24.93
C ASN A 51 13.18 -13.26 25.24
N LEU A 52 12.63 -12.39 24.38
CA LEU A 52 11.27 -11.90 24.57
C LEU A 52 10.26 -13.00 24.24
N ASN A 53 9.17 -13.05 25.00
CA ASN A 53 8.01 -13.83 24.58
C ASN A 53 7.41 -13.21 23.30
N LEU A 54 6.51 -13.94 22.65
CA LEU A 54 5.91 -13.51 21.38
C LEU A 54 5.28 -12.11 21.48
N ILE A 55 4.48 -11.84 22.51
CA ILE A 55 3.76 -10.56 22.63
C ILE A 55 4.73 -9.39 22.81
N ASP A 56 5.73 -9.52 23.68
CA ASP A 56 6.71 -8.46 23.92
C ASP A 56 7.61 -8.24 22.70
N ARG A 57 7.92 -9.31 21.96
CA ARG A 57 8.61 -9.23 20.68
C ARG A 57 7.79 -8.46 19.64
N GLU A 58 6.51 -8.77 19.48
CA GLU A 58 5.62 -8.08 18.54
C GLU A 58 5.52 -6.57 18.89
N LYS A 59 5.40 -6.23 20.17
CA LYS A 59 5.42 -4.82 20.63
C LYS A 59 6.74 -4.12 20.31
N ALA A 60 7.87 -4.79 20.53
CA ALA A 60 9.19 -4.25 20.20
C ALA A 60 9.33 -4.00 18.68
N ILE A 61 8.91 -4.96 17.85
CA ILE A 61 8.89 -4.85 16.39
C ILE A 61 8.04 -3.65 15.94
N VAL A 62 6.83 -3.51 16.48
CA VAL A 62 5.94 -2.39 16.17
C VAL A 62 6.60 -1.06 16.51
N LYS A 63 7.26 -0.96 17.67
CA LYS A 63 7.95 0.25 18.10
C LYS A 63 9.03 0.65 17.09
N GLU A 64 9.91 -0.29 16.71
CA GLU A 64 10.99 -0.05 15.74
C GLU A 64 10.44 0.46 14.40
N LEU A 65 9.43 -0.21 13.85
CA LEU A 65 8.88 0.14 12.53
C LEU A 65 8.11 1.47 12.55
N ILE A 66 7.35 1.76 13.61
CA ILE A 66 6.65 3.04 13.76
C ILE A 66 7.64 4.19 13.96
N SER A 67 8.76 3.99 14.66
CA SER A 67 9.81 5.00 14.76
C SER A 67 10.60 5.17 13.47
N GLY A 68 10.41 4.30 12.49
CA GLY A 68 11.07 4.38 11.20
C GLY A 68 12.35 3.55 11.08
N ASN A 69 12.65 2.62 11.98
CA ASN A 69 13.77 1.71 11.84
C ASN A 69 13.49 0.62 10.80
N ALA A 70 13.51 1.03 9.54
CA ALA A 70 13.31 0.18 8.37
C ALA A 70 14.26 0.63 7.24
N PRO A 71 14.75 -0.33 6.43
CA PRO A 71 15.60 -0.04 5.28
C PRO A 71 14.86 0.76 4.21
N SER A 72 15.60 1.39 3.30
CA SER A 72 15.05 2.25 2.24
C SER A 72 14.08 1.49 1.33
N PHE A 73 14.42 0.25 0.94
CA PHE A 73 13.57 -0.58 0.06
C PHE A 73 12.21 -0.93 0.69
N SER A 74 12.11 -0.98 2.03
CA SER A 74 10.85 -1.23 2.74
C SER A 74 9.89 -0.04 2.69
N ARG A 75 10.34 1.12 2.18
CA ARG A 75 9.57 2.36 2.07
C ARG A 75 9.04 2.58 0.67
N ASN A 76 9.57 1.89 -0.32
CA ASN A 76 9.27 2.16 -1.72
C ASN A 76 8.21 1.18 -2.21
N LEU A 77 7.22 1.71 -2.92
CA LEU A 77 6.21 0.95 -3.64
C LEU A 77 6.40 1.19 -5.14
N LYS A 78 6.41 0.12 -5.93
CA LYS A 78 6.44 0.21 -7.39
C LYS A 78 5.09 -0.16 -7.97
N ALA A 79 4.73 0.53 -9.05
CA ALA A 79 3.51 0.24 -9.80
C ALA A 79 3.63 -1.12 -10.52
N ILE A 80 2.57 -1.92 -10.47
CA ILE A 80 2.32 -3.05 -11.35
C ILE A 80 1.07 -2.73 -12.15
N ASP A 81 1.20 -2.75 -13.47
CA ASP A 81 0.12 -2.59 -14.42
C ASP A 81 -0.36 -3.94 -14.95
N PHE A 82 -1.67 -4.17 -14.95
CA PHE A 82 -2.26 -5.35 -15.58
C PHE A 82 -3.66 -5.04 -16.14
N THR A 83 -4.11 -5.89 -17.06
CA THR A 83 -5.46 -5.81 -17.63
C THR A 83 -6.25 -7.06 -17.30
N LYS A 84 -7.53 -6.90 -16.97
CA LYS A 84 -8.46 -8.00 -16.72
C LYS A 84 -9.77 -7.76 -17.45
N ILE A 85 -10.31 -8.81 -18.06
CA ILE A 85 -11.66 -8.81 -18.63
C ILE A 85 -12.60 -9.46 -17.61
N ILE A 86 -13.69 -8.77 -17.28
CA ILE A 86 -14.78 -9.25 -16.42
C ILE A 86 -16.09 -8.91 -17.14
N ASN A 87 -16.97 -9.89 -17.37
CA ASN A 87 -18.26 -9.69 -18.04
C ASN A 87 -18.15 -8.90 -19.36
N ASN A 88 -17.19 -9.25 -20.22
CA ASN A 88 -16.87 -8.57 -21.49
C ASN A 88 -16.40 -7.11 -21.37
N LYS A 89 -16.18 -6.61 -20.16
CA LYS A 89 -15.61 -5.29 -19.90
C LYS A 89 -14.14 -5.40 -19.55
N THR A 90 -13.32 -4.59 -20.21
CA THR A 90 -11.88 -4.51 -19.96
C THR A 90 -11.60 -3.52 -18.84
N TYR A 91 -10.83 -3.97 -17.86
CA TYR A 91 -10.33 -3.18 -16.74
C TYR A 91 -8.82 -3.07 -16.82
N LYS A 92 -8.31 -1.86 -16.99
CA LYS A 92 -6.89 -1.52 -16.83
C LYS A 92 -6.63 -1.16 -15.38
N VAL A 93 -5.71 -1.86 -14.73
CA VAL A 93 -5.45 -1.74 -13.30
C VAL A 93 -3.99 -1.42 -13.09
N ARG A 94 -3.72 -0.44 -12.22
CA ARG A 94 -2.42 -0.14 -11.63
C ARG A 94 -2.51 -0.30 -10.13
N CYS A 95 -1.77 -1.23 -9.54
CA CYS A 95 -1.59 -1.32 -8.09
C CYS A 95 -0.14 -1.01 -7.70
N PHE A 96 0.10 -0.66 -6.44
CA PHE A 96 1.43 -0.30 -5.95
C PHE A 96 1.86 -1.26 -4.84
N VAL A 97 3.04 -1.86 -5.00
CA VAL A 97 3.49 -2.97 -4.16
C VAL A 97 4.87 -2.68 -3.60
N ALA A 98 5.12 -3.07 -2.35
CA ALA A 98 6.43 -2.95 -1.75
C ALA A 98 7.46 -3.73 -2.57
N LEU A 99 8.63 -3.11 -2.77
CA LEU A 99 9.72 -3.71 -3.54
C LEU A 99 10.15 -5.05 -2.94
N ASP A 100 10.16 -5.14 -1.62
CA ASP A 100 10.56 -6.32 -0.89
C ASP A 100 9.67 -6.54 0.35
N TYR A 101 9.94 -7.61 1.10
CA TYR A 101 9.25 -7.85 2.37
C TYR A 101 9.72 -6.86 3.45
N LEU A 102 8.82 -6.55 4.37
CA LEU A 102 9.05 -5.68 5.51
C LEU A 102 10.25 -6.16 6.34
N ALA A 103 11.12 -5.23 6.68
CA ALA A 103 12.32 -5.49 7.46
C ALA A 103 12.60 -4.40 8.52
N ILE A 104 13.34 -4.77 9.57
CA ILE A 104 13.90 -3.84 10.57
C ILE A 104 15.39 -3.67 10.27
N GLY A 105 15.92 -2.46 10.41
CA GLY A 105 17.36 -2.16 10.31
C GLY A 105 17.71 -1.13 9.24
N SER A 106 18.95 -1.18 8.76
CA SER A 106 19.47 -0.35 7.66
C SER A 106 19.57 -1.14 6.35
N ASP A 107 19.98 -0.51 5.26
CA ASP A 107 20.17 -1.21 3.97
C ASP A 107 21.31 -2.25 4.01
N GLU A 108 22.27 -2.06 4.93
CA GLU A 108 23.41 -2.94 5.16
C GLU A 108 23.11 -4.03 6.19
N ASP A 109 22.43 -3.68 7.30
CA ASP A 109 22.09 -4.62 8.37
C ASP A 109 20.59 -4.61 8.66
N TYR A 110 19.85 -5.40 7.86
CA TYR A 110 18.41 -5.64 8.03
C TYR A 110 18.04 -7.09 8.36
N LEU A 111 16.87 -7.24 8.97
CA LEU A 111 16.17 -8.50 9.23
C LEU A 111 14.79 -8.44 8.58
N TYR A 112 14.48 -9.34 7.62
CA TYR A 112 13.08 -9.56 7.23
C TYR A 112 12.33 -10.07 8.44
N ILE A 113 11.19 -9.45 8.77
CA ILE A 113 10.57 -9.62 10.09
C ILE A 113 9.27 -10.44 10.02
N PRO A 114 9.32 -11.75 10.32
CA PRO A 114 8.14 -12.53 10.64
C PRO A 114 7.39 -11.96 11.85
N ILE A 115 6.08 -11.75 11.69
CA ILE A 115 5.17 -11.27 12.74
C ILE A 115 3.82 -11.97 12.63
N THR A 116 3.01 -11.84 13.67
CA THR A 116 1.62 -12.32 13.66
C THR A 116 0.77 -11.56 12.62
N PRO A 117 -0.29 -12.19 12.07
CA PRO A 117 -1.25 -11.53 11.18
C PRO A 117 -1.88 -10.26 11.78
N SER A 118 -2.17 -10.22 13.08
CA SER A 118 -2.76 -9.04 13.72
C SER A 118 -1.77 -7.86 13.78
N THR A 119 -0.49 -8.11 14.07
CA THR A 119 0.56 -7.08 13.98
C THR A 119 0.78 -6.64 12.54
N ALA A 120 0.79 -7.57 11.58
CA ALA A 120 0.91 -7.26 10.16
C ALA A 120 -0.25 -6.38 9.67
N GLN A 121 -1.48 -6.70 10.09
CA GLN A 121 -2.67 -5.89 9.85
C GLN A 121 -2.53 -4.49 10.44
N PHE A 122 -2.16 -4.40 11.72
CA PHE A 122 -1.97 -3.14 12.42
C PHE A 122 -0.96 -2.21 11.72
N LEU A 123 0.19 -2.76 11.31
CA LEU A 123 1.23 -2.00 10.59
C LEU A 123 0.75 -1.62 9.19
N SER A 124 0.07 -2.53 8.49
CA SER A 124 -0.49 -2.21 7.16
C SER A 124 -1.48 -1.05 7.25
N ASP A 125 -2.38 -1.03 8.24
CA ASP A 125 -3.30 0.10 8.46
C ASP A 125 -2.55 1.38 8.77
N LYS A 126 -1.50 1.30 9.60
CA LYS A 126 -0.68 2.46 9.99
C LYS A 126 -0.03 3.14 8.77
N PHE A 127 0.36 2.36 7.78
CA PHE A 127 1.03 2.83 6.57
C PHE A 127 0.09 2.91 5.34
N ASN A 128 -1.23 2.90 5.55
CA ASN A 128 -2.26 2.97 4.50
C ASN A 128 -2.10 1.87 3.42
N CYS A 129 -1.72 0.69 3.88
CA CYS A 129 -1.50 -0.51 3.11
C CYS A 129 -2.49 -1.62 3.50
N MET A 130 -2.36 -2.74 2.81
CA MET A 130 -2.98 -4.00 3.16
C MET A 130 -2.03 -5.16 2.89
N LEU A 131 -2.35 -6.33 3.43
CA LEU A 131 -1.71 -7.58 3.06
C LEU A 131 -2.25 -8.07 1.72
N PRO A 132 -1.45 -8.75 0.88
CA PRO A 132 -1.88 -9.20 -0.43
C PRO A 132 -2.94 -10.30 -0.31
N THR A 133 -3.77 -10.47 -1.32
CA THR A 133 -4.52 -11.72 -1.52
C THR A 133 -3.63 -12.75 -2.22
N LYS A 134 -4.06 -14.02 -2.29
CA LYS A 134 -3.41 -15.04 -3.14
C LYS A 134 -3.13 -14.51 -4.56
N LYS A 135 -4.13 -13.86 -5.17
CA LYS A 135 -4.02 -13.35 -6.54
C LYS A 135 -2.98 -12.24 -6.67
N LEU A 136 -2.93 -11.34 -5.69
CA LEU A 136 -1.92 -10.29 -5.65
C LEU A 136 -0.51 -10.87 -5.49
N VAL A 137 -0.32 -11.89 -4.66
CA VAL A 137 0.98 -12.59 -4.56
C VAL A 137 1.41 -13.14 -5.92
N ASP A 138 0.51 -13.80 -6.65
CA ASP A 138 0.83 -14.32 -8.00
C ASP A 138 1.12 -13.20 -9.01
N ILE A 139 0.36 -12.10 -8.99
CA ILE A 139 0.61 -10.92 -9.83
C ILE A 139 1.99 -10.33 -9.53
N ILE A 140 2.33 -10.16 -8.25
CA ILE A 140 3.62 -9.62 -7.81
C ILE A 140 4.74 -10.52 -8.31
N TYR A 141 4.67 -11.82 -8.01
CA TYR A 141 5.72 -12.75 -8.43
C TYR A 141 5.93 -12.73 -9.94
N ASN A 142 4.85 -12.75 -10.73
CA ASN A 142 4.94 -12.75 -12.20
C ASN A 142 5.58 -11.47 -12.74
N ASN A 143 5.32 -10.32 -12.12
CA ASN A 143 5.86 -9.02 -12.52
C ASN A 143 7.18 -8.64 -11.82
N SER A 144 7.69 -9.47 -10.90
CA SER A 144 8.95 -9.18 -10.19
C SER A 144 10.15 -9.34 -11.13
N GLU A 145 11.01 -8.35 -11.18
CA GLU A 145 12.26 -8.38 -11.94
C GLU A 145 13.23 -9.39 -11.34
N ILE A 146 13.25 -9.50 -10.00
CA ILE A 146 14.10 -10.44 -9.27
C ILE A 146 13.25 -11.52 -8.61
N LYS A 147 13.55 -12.78 -8.94
CA LYS A 147 12.88 -13.97 -8.38
C LYS A 147 13.91 -14.82 -7.66
N LEU A 148 13.95 -14.70 -6.34
CA LEU A 148 14.87 -15.45 -5.50
C LEU A 148 14.31 -16.85 -5.20
N ILE A 149 15.22 -17.81 -5.01
CA ILE A 149 14.86 -19.20 -4.79
C ILE A 149 14.53 -19.39 -3.29
N PRO A 150 13.44 -20.11 -2.95
CA PRO A 150 13.15 -20.52 -1.58
C PRO A 150 14.32 -21.23 -0.89
N GLN A 151 14.67 -20.81 0.33
CA GLN A 151 15.73 -21.40 1.17
C GLN A 151 15.12 -22.06 2.43
N PRO A 152 14.47 -23.23 2.30
CA PRO A 152 13.86 -23.88 3.46
C PRO A 152 14.91 -24.36 4.46
N ILE A 153 14.71 -23.99 5.73
CA ILE A 153 15.42 -24.53 6.89
C ILE A 153 14.62 -25.73 7.42
N PRO A 154 15.25 -26.89 7.68
CA PRO A 154 14.57 -28.06 8.25
C PRO A 154 13.76 -27.72 9.51
N PRO A 155 12.56 -28.31 9.69
CA PRO A 155 11.74 -28.07 10.87
C PRO A 155 12.49 -28.35 12.19
N SER A 156 12.38 -27.43 13.14
CA SER A 156 12.86 -27.58 14.52
C SER A 156 12.12 -26.63 15.45
N ASP A 157 12.20 -26.88 16.76
CA ASP A 157 11.58 -25.99 17.78
C ASP A 157 12.16 -24.58 17.79
N LYS A 158 13.31 -24.36 17.11
CA LYS A 158 13.96 -23.06 16.98
C LYS A 158 13.40 -22.22 15.83
N MET A 159 12.52 -22.77 14.98
CA MET A 159 12.05 -22.10 13.76
C MET A 159 11.31 -20.78 13.99
N THR A 160 10.88 -20.52 15.23
CA THR A 160 10.15 -19.33 15.67
C THR A 160 11.05 -18.30 16.36
N THR A 161 12.37 -18.55 16.47
CA THR A 161 13.30 -17.68 17.22
C THR A 161 13.94 -16.61 16.34
N MET A 162 14.35 -15.51 16.97
CA MET A 162 15.05 -14.41 16.29
C MET A 162 16.32 -14.86 15.58
N GLN A 163 17.04 -15.85 16.13
CA GLN A 163 18.26 -16.37 15.50
C GLN A 163 17.95 -17.08 14.18
N VAL A 164 16.89 -17.90 14.11
CA VAL A 164 16.54 -18.57 12.85
C VAL A 164 15.95 -17.59 11.84
N PHE A 165 15.24 -16.55 12.30
CA PHE A 165 14.76 -15.47 11.42
C PHE A 165 15.94 -14.74 10.75
N PHE A 166 16.97 -14.43 11.54
CA PHE A 166 18.19 -13.78 11.05
C PHE A 166 18.99 -14.69 10.13
N GLN A 167 19.21 -15.96 10.51
CA GLN A 167 19.86 -16.96 9.67
C GLN A 167 19.18 -17.12 8.30
N HIS A 168 17.84 -17.15 8.27
CA HIS A 168 17.12 -17.22 7.00
C HIS A 168 17.30 -15.94 6.17
N THR A 169 17.30 -14.76 6.83
CA THR A 169 17.59 -13.49 6.15
C THR A 169 18.99 -13.48 5.55
N ASP A 170 20.01 -13.97 6.26
CA ASP A 170 21.37 -14.10 5.73
C ASP A 170 21.43 -15.01 4.51
N SER A 171 20.66 -16.10 4.49
CA SER A 171 20.56 -16.98 3.31
C SER A 171 19.95 -16.28 2.09
N ILE A 172 19.04 -15.33 2.30
CA ILE A 172 18.46 -14.52 1.23
C ILE A 172 19.46 -13.45 0.78
N LYS A 173 20.12 -12.76 1.73
CA LYS A 173 21.17 -11.77 1.45
C LYS A 173 22.28 -12.35 0.58
N LYS A 174 22.72 -13.57 0.85
CA LYS A 174 23.70 -14.29 0.01
C LYS A 174 23.24 -14.44 -1.44
N GLN A 175 21.98 -14.79 -1.69
CA GLN A 175 21.46 -14.84 -3.06
C GLN A 175 21.45 -13.46 -3.73
N ILE A 176 21.16 -12.40 -2.97
CA ILE A 176 21.15 -11.02 -3.46
C ILE A 176 22.57 -10.55 -3.81
N GLU A 177 23.56 -10.91 -2.98
CA GLU A 177 24.98 -10.67 -3.22
C GLU A 177 25.48 -11.44 -4.46
N GLU A 178 25.10 -12.72 -4.61
CA GLU A 178 25.48 -13.56 -5.75
C GLU A 178 25.03 -13.00 -7.11
N ILE A 179 23.89 -12.29 -7.15
CA ILE A 179 23.39 -11.64 -8.36
C ILE A 179 23.85 -10.18 -8.51
N ASN A 180 24.67 -9.67 -7.58
CA ASN A 180 25.11 -8.27 -7.53
C ASN A 180 23.95 -7.27 -7.69
N LEU A 181 22.85 -7.50 -6.98
CA LEU A 181 21.66 -6.65 -7.12
C LEU A 181 21.94 -5.22 -6.67
N ASP A 182 21.74 -4.26 -7.59
CA ASP A 182 21.64 -2.85 -7.24
C ASP A 182 20.23 -2.55 -6.72
N ARG A 183 20.11 -2.19 -5.44
CA ARG A 183 18.84 -1.83 -4.82
C ARG A 183 18.36 -0.42 -5.24
N GLU A 184 19.20 0.42 -5.83
CA GLU A 184 18.81 1.73 -6.36
C GLU A 184 17.93 1.62 -7.62
N GLU A 185 17.99 0.50 -8.34
CA GLU A 185 17.13 0.22 -9.49
C GLU A 185 15.65 0.01 -9.11
N ASN A 186 15.35 -0.07 -7.81
CA ASN A 186 14.00 -0.26 -7.28
C ASN A 186 13.29 -1.47 -7.92
N ASN A 187 14.00 -2.58 -8.08
CA ASN A 187 13.44 -3.84 -8.57
C ASN A 187 12.52 -4.47 -7.52
N ILE A 188 11.40 -5.06 -7.96
CA ILE A 188 10.55 -5.88 -7.10
C ILE A 188 11.22 -7.25 -6.97
N ILE A 189 11.44 -7.66 -5.72
CA ILE A 189 12.01 -8.94 -5.35
C ILE A 189 10.91 -9.82 -4.78
N ALA A 190 10.76 -11.05 -5.29
CA ALA A 190 9.77 -12.01 -4.79
C ALA A 190 10.32 -13.44 -4.71
N GLY A 191 9.47 -14.39 -4.34
CA GLY A 191 9.75 -15.84 -4.36
C GLY A 191 10.30 -16.43 -3.06
N HIS A 192 10.97 -15.63 -2.21
CA HIS A 192 11.78 -16.15 -1.11
C HIS A 192 11.10 -16.23 0.28
N LYS A 193 9.82 -15.86 0.40
CA LYS A 193 9.02 -16.00 1.63
C LYS A 193 7.60 -16.51 1.34
N LYS A 194 6.92 -16.99 2.38
CA LYS A 194 5.47 -17.25 2.40
C LYS A 194 4.75 -15.99 2.83
N ASP A 195 3.96 -15.39 1.97
CA ASP A 195 3.15 -14.23 2.32
C ASP A 195 2.05 -14.60 3.32
N ILE A 196 1.88 -13.78 4.36
CA ILE A 196 0.61 -13.72 5.08
C ILE A 196 -0.39 -12.95 4.20
N ILE A 197 -1.54 -13.56 3.92
CA ILE A 197 -2.49 -13.04 2.93
C ILE A 197 -3.88 -12.75 3.49
N ILE A 198 -4.62 -11.89 2.80
CA ILE A 198 -6.06 -11.71 2.94
C ILE A 198 -6.80 -12.79 2.15
N SER A 199 -7.75 -13.46 2.81
CA SER A 199 -8.53 -14.58 2.26
C SER A 199 -9.86 -14.74 3.00
N ASN A 200 -10.87 -15.33 2.37
CA ASN A 200 -12.09 -15.73 3.07
C ASN A 200 -11.80 -16.79 4.15
N LYS A 201 -10.70 -17.55 4.01
CA LYS A 201 -10.28 -18.58 4.98
C LYS A 201 -9.89 -18.04 6.36
N ILE A 202 -9.78 -16.72 6.52
CA ILE A 202 -9.60 -16.05 7.82
C ILE A 202 -10.85 -16.23 8.69
N TYR A 203 -12.05 -16.18 8.10
CA TYR A 203 -13.32 -16.22 8.83
C TYR A 203 -14.20 -17.42 8.45
N ASN A 204 -14.02 -17.98 7.26
CA ASN A 204 -14.79 -19.10 6.75
C ASN A 204 -14.03 -20.40 7.00
N HIS A 205 -14.00 -20.83 8.26
CA HIS A 205 -13.35 -22.07 8.67
C HIS A 205 -14.09 -22.71 9.86
N ASN A 206 -13.95 -24.03 9.99
CA ASN A 206 -14.51 -24.79 11.12
C ASN A 206 -13.39 -25.15 12.11
N ARG A 207 -12.59 -24.16 12.51
CA ARG A 207 -11.45 -24.37 13.43
C ARG A 207 -11.80 -23.79 14.80
N GLY A 208 -11.29 -24.43 15.86
CA GLY A 208 -11.39 -23.91 17.24
C GLY A 208 -10.41 -22.77 17.55
N PHE A 209 -9.84 -22.12 16.53
CA PHE A 209 -8.89 -21.01 16.67
C PHE A 209 -8.93 -20.11 15.43
N ASP A 210 -8.52 -18.85 15.59
CA ASP A 210 -8.32 -17.91 14.49
C ASP A 210 -7.05 -18.29 13.70
N PRO A 211 -7.12 -18.49 12.38
CA PRO A 211 -5.97 -18.95 11.61
C PRO A 211 -5.11 -17.79 11.09
N VAL A 212 -3.83 -18.07 10.87
CA VAL A 212 -3.02 -17.32 9.89
C VAL A 212 -3.18 -17.98 8.52
N VAL A 213 -3.46 -17.20 7.48
CA VAL A 213 -3.55 -17.69 6.11
C VAL A 213 -2.27 -17.32 5.37
N ILE A 214 -1.56 -18.34 4.89
CA ILE A 214 -0.28 -18.18 4.20
C ILE A 214 -0.31 -18.78 2.79
N TYR A 215 0.46 -18.18 1.89
CA TYR A 215 0.59 -18.60 0.50
C TYR A 215 1.92 -18.15 -0.10
N GLY A 216 2.44 -18.88 -1.10
CA GLY A 216 3.51 -18.41 -1.96
C GLY A 216 4.81 -19.19 -1.81
N TRP A 217 5.92 -18.48 -1.60
CA TRP A 217 7.27 -19.06 -1.55
C TRP A 217 7.59 -19.82 -2.86
N HIS A 218 7.50 -19.10 -3.97
CA HIS A 218 7.46 -19.65 -5.33
C HIS A 218 8.83 -20.13 -5.83
N ARG A 219 8.84 -21.28 -6.51
CA ARG A 219 9.98 -21.76 -7.33
C ARG A 219 9.85 -21.41 -8.82
N GLY A 220 8.69 -20.90 -9.21
CA GLY A 220 8.34 -20.64 -10.60
C GLY A 220 6.94 -20.04 -10.72
N ILE A 221 6.60 -19.58 -11.93
CA ILE A 221 5.27 -19.05 -12.23
C ILE A 221 4.23 -20.13 -11.93
N ASN A 222 3.20 -19.79 -11.15
CA ASN A 222 2.16 -20.70 -10.69
C ASN A 222 2.68 -21.96 -9.95
N ASN A 223 3.90 -21.92 -9.41
CA ASN A 223 4.52 -23.03 -8.68
C ASN A 223 4.94 -22.59 -7.25
N PRO A 224 3.97 -22.31 -6.37
CA PRO A 224 4.23 -22.01 -4.96
C PRO A 224 4.61 -23.30 -4.20
N ILE A 225 5.65 -23.28 -3.37
CA ILE A 225 5.89 -24.41 -2.46
C ILE A 225 4.98 -24.36 -1.24
N GLN A 226 4.47 -23.16 -0.90
CA GLN A 226 3.42 -22.99 0.09
C GLN A 226 2.06 -22.84 -0.61
N PRO A 227 1.25 -23.92 -0.70
CA PRO A 227 -0.13 -23.79 -1.15
C PRO A 227 -0.95 -22.94 -0.17
N LEU A 228 -2.15 -22.53 -0.58
CA LEU A 228 -3.06 -21.77 0.27
C LEU A 228 -3.39 -22.57 1.54
N TYR A 229 -2.90 -22.10 2.68
CA TYR A 229 -2.93 -22.86 3.92
C TYR A 229 -3.41 -21.99 5.07
N ASN A 230 -4.29 -22.54 5.91
CA ASN A 230 -4.82 -21.87 7.11
C ASN A 230 -4.78 -22.78 8.34
N GLY A 231 -3.85 -23.74 8.39
CA GLY A 231 -3.80 -24.76 9.45
C GLY A 231 -3.09 -24.36 10.73
N HIS A 232 -2.39 -23.23 10.72
CA HIS A 232 -1.77 -22.67 11.92
C HIS A 232 -2.67 -21.61 12.55
N ASN A 233 -2.61 -21.49 13.88
CA ASN A 233 -3.29 -20.42 14.60
C ASN A 233 -2.61 -19.06 14.36
N SER A 234 -3.31 -17.97 14.69
CA SER A 234 -2.88 -16.59 14.49
C SER A 234 -1.65 -16.18 15.31
N MET A 235 -1.22 -16.98 16.27
CA MET A 235 0.01 -16.75 17.06
C MET A 235 1.23 -17.51 16.49
N TYR A 236 1.04 -18.33 15.45
CA TYR A 236 2.14 -19.04 14.81
C TYR A 236 2.94 -18.09 13.90
N VAL A 237 4.24 -18.01 14.16
CA VAL A 237 5.18 -17.17 13.40
C VAL A 237 6.50 -17.93 13.26
N ASP A 238 6.81 -18.38 12.04
CA ASP A 238 8.10 -19.01 11.72
C ASP A 238 8.95 -18.14 10.79
N TYR A 239 10.22 -18.53 10.61
CA TYR A 239 11.22 -17.81 9.80
C TYR A 239 10.78 -17.55 8.35
N SER A 240 9.88 -18.38 7.82
CA SER A 240 9.49 -18.38 6.41
C SER A 240 8.38 -17.39 6.10
N HIS A 241 7.68 -16.87 7.13
CA HIS A 241 6.68 -15.83 6.95
C HIS A 241 7.32 -14.54 6.38
N GLY A 242 6.61 -13.94 5.43
CA GLY A 242 6.93 -12.66 4.81
C GLY A 242 5.73 -11.73 4.90
N ILE A 243 6.00 -10.46 5.19
CA ILE A 243 4.99 -9.40 5.20
C ILE A 243 5.26 -8.50 4.02
N ARG A 244 4.38 -8.56 3.01
CA ARG A 244 4.43 -7.68 1.86
C ARG A 244 3.31 -6.67 1.95
N PHE A 245 3.64 -5.39 1.85
CA PHE A 245 2.64 -4.34 1.81
C PHE A 245 2.21 -4.04 0.38
N ILE A 246 0.90 -3.91 0.20
CA ILE A 246 0.25 -3.42 -0.99
C ILE A 246 -0.43 -2.12 -0.61
N TYR A 247 -0.26 -1.07 -1.41
CA TYR A 247 -0.98 0.16 -1.17
C TYR A 247 -2.49 -0.08 -1.19
N ASN A 248 -3.24 0.47 -0.24
CA ASN A 248 -4.67 0.17 -0.13
C ASN A 248 -5.50 0.72 -1.31
N TYR A 249 -4.90 1.53 -2.18
CA TYR A 249 -5.56 2.10 -3.36
C TYR A 249 -4.90 1.64 -4.66
N ALA A 250 -5.73 1.42 -5.66
CA ALA A 250 -5.33 1.12 -7.04
C ALA A 250 -6.01 2.08 -8.01
N ILE A 251 -5.41 2.27 -9.19
CA ILE A 251 -6.04 2.99 -10.29
C ILE A 251 -6.72 1.96 -11.20
N VAL A 252 -8.04 2.06 -11.37
CA VAL A 252 -8.85 1.18 -12.21
C VAL A 252 -9.53 2.03 -13.28
N ASN A 253 -9.17 1.84 -14.55
CA ASN A 253 -9.66 2.63 -15.68
C ASN A 253 -9.49 4.15 -15.50
N GLY A 254 -8.45 4.58 -14.76
CA GLY A 254 -8.18 5.98 -14.44
C GLY A 254 -8.77 6.47 -13.11
N ASP A 255 -9.69 5.73 -12.49
CA ASP A 255 -10.25 6.06 -11.17
C ASP A 255 -9.42 5.45 -10.04
N THR A 256 -9.11 6.23 -9.01
CA THR A 256 -8.48 5.70 -7.78
C THR A 256 -9.55 5.07 -6.88
N LEU A 257 -9.39 3.78 -6.57
CA LEU A 257 -10.35 2.98 -5.80
C LEU A 257 -9.64 2.22 -4.67
N SER A 258 -10.31 2.05 -3.53
CA SER A 258 -9.78 1.19 -2.45
C SER A 258 -9.84 -0.28 -2.87
N ILE A 259 -8.71 -0.99 -2.74
CA ILE A 259 -8.65 -2.43 -2.98
C ILE A 259 -9.54 -3.18 -1.98
N ARG A 260 -9.61 -2.74 -0.71
CA ARG A 260 -10.50 -3.36 0.29
C ARG A 260 -11.98 -3.26 -0.12
N GLU A 261 -12.42 -2.14 -0.67
CA GLU A 261 -13.80 -2.01 -1.16
C GLU A 261 -14.01 -2.78 -2.47
N ILE A 262 -13.03 -2.80 -3.37
CA ILE A 262 -13.07 -3.66 -4.57
C ILE A 262 -13.23 -5.13 -4.18
N LEU A 263 -12.54 -5.60 -3.14
CA LEU A 263 -12.64 -6.99 -2.68
C LEU A 263 -14.05 -7.34 -2.16
N LYS A 264 -14.84 -6.37 -1.70
CA LYS A 264 -16.21 -6.57 -1.25
C LYS A 264 -17.23 -6.53 -2.40
N ASP A 265 -16.85 -6.00 -3.56
CA ASP A 265 -17.72 -5.84 -4.72
C ASP A 265 -17.89 -7.16 -5.49
N SER A 266 -19.13 -7.48 -5.88
CA SER A 266 -19.48 -8.74 -6.54
C SER A 266 -18.85 -8.91 -7.93
N GLU A 267 -18.59 -7.81 -8.63
CA GLU A 267 -17.97 -7.84 -9.96
C GLU A 267 -16.45 -7.61 -9.84
N LEU A 268 -16.07 -6.50 -9.22
CA LEU A 268 -14.70 -5.99 -9.22
C LEU A 268 -13.76 -6.79 -8.32
N SER A 269 -14.26 -7.57 -7.35
CA SER A 269 -13.41 -8.44 -6.51
C SER A 269 -12.52 -9.37 -7.35
N ASN A 270 -12.99 -9.79 -8.52
CA ASN A 270 -12.23 -10.58 -9.48
C ASN A 270 -10.98 -9.88 -10.04
N LEU A 271 -10.78 -8.58 -9.82
CA LEU A 271 -9.52 -7.90 -10.13
C LEU A 271 -8.39 -8.39 -9.21
N PHE A 272 -8.69 -8.55 -7.92
CA PHE A 272 -7.70 -8.81 -6.87
C PHE A 272 -7.95 -10.09 -6.06
N SER A 273 -8.98 -10.88 -6.36
CA SER A 273 -9.28 -12.13 -5.64
C SER A 273 -9.50 -13.27 -6.62
N ASN A 274 -9.01 -14.45 -6.23
CA ASN A 274 -9.36 -15.73 -6.87
C ASN A 274 -10.50 -16.45 -6.11
N GLU A 275 -10.95 -15.88 -5.00
CA GLU A 275 -12.01 -16.43 -4.13
C GLU A 275 -13.35 -15.70 -4.37
N GLY A 276 -13.42 -14.81 -5.36
CA GLY A 276 -14.53 -13.87 -5.51
C GLY A 276 -14.54 -12.84 -4.37
N VAL A 277 -15.73 -12.50 -3.88
CA VAL A 277 -15.95 -11.51 -2.84
C VAL A 277 -15.25 -11.92 -1.54
N ILE A 278 -14.48 -11.00 -0.96
CA ILE A 278 -13.94 -11.08 0.40
C ILE A 278 -14.58 -9.96 1.22
N THR A 279 -15.61 -10.32 2.00
CA THR A 279 -16.43 -9.36 2.77
C THR A 279 -15.67 -8.69 3.90
N ARG A 280 -14.67 -9.38 4.45
CA ARG A 280 -13.81 -8.92 5.56
C ARG A 280 -12.33 -8.99 5.13
N PRO A 281 -11.84 -8.04 4.32
CA PRO A 281 -10.49 -8.09 3.75
C PRO A 281 -9.42 -7.60 4.76
N TYR A 282 -9.47 -8.10 5.99
CA TYR A 282 -8.57 -7.74 7.09
C TYR A 282 -8.52 -8.87 8.13
N TYR A 283 -7.41 -8.98 8.86
CA TYR A 283 -7.34 -9.83 10.06
C TYR A 283 -7.99 -9.11 11.26
N PRO A 284 -8.56 -9.86 12.23
CA PRO A 284 -9.05 -9.24 13.46
C PRO A 284 -7.90 -8.59 14.24
N ASP A 285 -8.23 -7.50 14.94
CA ASP A 285 -7.31 -6.86 15.88
C ASP A 285 -6.95 -7.81 17.03
N SER A 286 -5.81 -7.58 17.66
CA SER A 286 -5.40 -8.30 18.87
C SER A 286 -5.37 -7.38 20.09
N ASP A 287 -5.86 -7.88 21.23
CA ASP A 287 -5.96 -7.14 22.49
C ASP A 287 -4.65 -6.46 22.92
N PHE A 288 -3.50 -7.11 22.67
CA PHE A 288 -2.20 -6.53 23.04
C PHE A 288 -1.82 -5.32 22.19
N LEU A 289 -2.35 -5.20 20.97
CA LEU A 289 -2.17 -4.05 20.08
C LEU A 289 -3.18 -2.94 20.35
N THR A 290 -4.35 -3.28 20.88
CA THR A 290 -5.35 -2.30 21.35
C THR A 290 -4.75 -1.41 22.45
N SER A 291 -3.88 -1.95 23.31
CA SER A 291 -3.16 -1.13 24.30
C SER A 291 -2.14 -0.15 23.71
N LEU A 292 -1.64 -0.40 22.51
CA LEU A 292 -0.71 0.50 21.79
C LEU A 292 -1.46 1.61 21.06
N ASN A 293 -2.79 1.53 20.98
CA ASN A 293 -3.59 2.37 20.12
C ASN A 293 -4.91 2.75 20.80
N ASN A 294 -5.09 4.04 21.15
CA ASN A 294 -6.41 4.61 21.47
C ASN A 294 -7.33 4.57 20.23
N ARG A 295 -7.75 3.37 19.79
CA ARG A 295 -8.62 3.14 18.63
C ARG A 295 -10.07 3.05 19.11
N ASN A 296 -10.81 4.15 19.04
CA ASN A 296 -12.26 4.09 18.84
C ASN A 296 -12.51 3.78 17.37
N HIS A 297 -13.24 2.70 17.08
CA HIS A 297 -13.61 2.20 15.75
C HIS A 297 -14.60 3.09 14.97
N ASN A 298 -14.43 4.43 15.01
CA ASN A 298 -15.29 5.40 14.33
C ASN A 298 -14.50 6.39 13.47
N TYR A 299 -13.49 5.92 12.73
CA TYR A 299 -12.75 6.76 11.80
C TYR A 299 -13.08 6.38 10.36
N SER A 300 -13.56 7.33 9.57
CA SER A 300 -13.55 7.18 8.12
C SER A 300 -12.10 7.02 7.68
N THR A 301 -11.74 5.82 7.24
CA THR A 301 -10.37 5.39 6.96
C THR A 301 -9.88 5.82 5.58
N GLU A 302 -10.68 6.59 4.83
CA GLU A 302 -10.44 6.75 3.40
C GLU A 302 -10.22 8.20 2.98
N PHE A 303 -9.13 8.43 2.24
CA PHE A 303 -8.97 9.62 1.42
C PHE A 303 -9.90 9.50 0.22
N THR A 304 -10.89 10.39 0.14
CA THR A 304 -11.89 10.33 -0.94
C THR A 304 -12.16 11.70 -1.53
N LEU A 305 -12.34 11.75 -2.85
CA LEU A 305 -12.91 12.89 -3.56
C LEU A 305 -14.24 12.45 -4.15
N LYS A 306 -15.34 13.04 -3.68
CA LYS A 306 -16.68 12.70 -4.15
C LYS A 306 -16.99 13.39 -5.47
N GLN A 307 -17.95 12.82 -6.20
CA GLN A 307 -18.60 13.51 -7.30
C GLN A 307 -19.22 14.81 -6.79
N ASN A 308 -18.98 15.92 -7.50
CA ASN A 308 -19.57 17.21 -7.15
C ASN A 308 -21.10 17.13 -7.22
N TYR A 309 -21.79 17.85 -6.34
CA TYR A 309 -23.25 17.87 -6.32
C TYR A 309 -23.79 19.31 -6.20
N PRO A 310 -24.74 19.71 -7.07
CA PRO A 310 -25.27 18.96 -8.22
C PRO A 310 -24.21 18.72 -9.32
N ASN A 311 -24.42 17.73 -10.18
CA ASN A 311 -23.70 17.53 -11.45
C ASN A 311 -24.64 16.86 -12.49
N PRO A 312 -24.98 17.51 -13.61
CA PRO A 312 -24.53 18.84 -14.03
C PRO A 312 -24.97 19.97 -13.08
N PHE A 313 -24.26 21.10 -13.08
CA PHE A 313 -24.49 22.22 -12.14
C PHE A 313 -24.68 23.56 -12.85
N ASN A 314 -25.33 24.53 -12.19
CA ASN A 314 -25.52 25.89 -12.68
C ASN A 314 -25.76 26.91 -11.53
N PRO A 315 -24.97 27.99 -11.41
CA PRO A 315 -23.54 28.05 -11.69
C PRO A 315 -22.72 27.47 -10.51
N THR A 316 -23.38 27.00 -9.45
CA THR A 316 -22.74 26.58 -8.20
C THR A 316 -22.84 25.07 -7.97
N THR A 317 -21.77 24.47 -7.47
CA THR A 317 -21.72 23.07 -7.04
C THR A 317 -20.91 22.92 -5.76
N THR A 318 -21.10 21.82 -5.04
CA THR A 318 -20.29 21.47 -3.87
C THR A 318 -19.38 20.29 -4.20
N ILE A 319 -18.08 20.49 -3.97
CA ILE A 319 -17.07 19.43 -4.05
C ILE A 319 -16.78 18.95 -2.63
N SER A 320 -17.13 17.69 -2.36
CA SER A 320 -16.91 17.06 -1.05
C SER A 320 -15.70 16.14 -1.10
N TYR A 321 -14.88 16.18 -0.07
CA TYR A 321 -13.75 15.27 0.10
C TYR A 321 -13.51 14.91 1.56
N THR A 322 -12.88 13.77 1.78
CA THR A 322 -12.53 13.27 3.11
C THR A 322 -11.02 13.13 3.20
N ILE A 323 -10.45 13.68 4.28
CA ILE A 323 -9.07 13.43 4.69
C ILE A 323 -9.12 12.42 5.84
N PRO A 324 -8.47 11.25 5.70
CA PRO A 324 -8.51 10.22 6.72
C PRO A 324 -7.72 10.66 7.96
N LYS A 325 -8.10 10.11 9.12
CA LYS A 325 -7.40 10.40 10.37
C LYS A 325 -6.06 9.68 10.41
N SER A 326 -4.97 10.40 10.09
CA SER A 326 -3.62 9.90 10.37
C SER A 326 -3.44 9.76 11.88
N GLN A 327 -2.99 8.57 12.32
CA GLN A 327 -2.87 8.21 13.74
C GLN A 327 -1.84 9.07 14.50
N ASN A 328 -1.07 9.92 13.82
CA ASN A 328 -0.07 10.82 14.41
C ASN A 328 -0.51 12.30 14.40
N GLY A 329 -1.75 12.62 14.01
CA GLY A 329 -2.20 14.01 13.88
C GLY A 329 -1.55 14.78 12.72
N ILE A 330 -0.90 14.07 11.79
CA ILE A 330 -0.22 14.66 10.63
C ILE A 330 -1.27 15.35 9.75
N THR A 331 -1.05 16.65 9.53
CA THR A 331 -1.78 17.46 8.56
C THR A 331 -1.12 17.30 7.20
N SER A 332 -1.86 16.90 6.17
CA SER A 332 -1.35 16.91 4.79
C SER A 332 -1.51 18.31 4.20
N SER A 333 -0.60 18.69 3.30
CA SER A 333 -0.88 19.79 2.38
C SER A 333 -1.92 19.31 1.38
N ILE A 334 -2.98 20.09 1.20
CA ILE A 334 -4.12 19.76 0.33
C ILE A 334 -4.24 20.83 -0.73
N GLN A 335 -4.33 20.39 -1.99
CA GLN A 335 -4.60 21.24 -3.13
C GLN A 335 -5.80 20.68 -3.88
N LEU A 336 -6.91 21.43 -3.90
CA LEU A 336 -8.01 21.18 -4.83
C LEU A 336 -7.87 22.14 -6.01
N LYS A 337 -7.61 21.63 -7.21
CA LYS A 337 -7.48 22.42 -8.44
C LYS A 337 -8.60 22.09 -9.41
N ILE A 338 -9.03 23.06 -10.19
CA ILE A 338 -10.07 22.94 -11.21
C ILE A 338 -9.49 23.35 -12.55
N PHE A 339 -9.74 22.55 -13.58
CA PHE A 339 -9.21 22.70 -14.93
C PHE A 339 -10.32 22.68 -15.98
N ASP A 340 -10.14 23.44 -17.05
CA ASP A 340 -10.95 23.29 -18.27
C ASP A 340 -10.52 22.08 -19.12
N VAL A 341 -11.21 21.84 -20.23
CA VAL A 341 -10.90 20.72 -21.15
C VAL A 341 -9.52 20.80 -21.81
N LEU A 342 -8.90 21.98 -21.82
CA LEU A 342 -7.55 22.18 -22.35
C LEU A 342 -6.48 22.01 -21.26
N GLY A 343 -6.88 21.68 -20.03
CA GLY A 343 -6.01 21.56 -18.86
C GLY A 343 -5.56 22.89 -18.26
N LYS A 344 -6.18 24.01 -18.66
CA LYS A 344 -5.89 25.31 -18.05
C LYS A 344 -6.52 25.35 -16.67
N GLU A 345 -5.72 25.66 -15.64
CA GLU A 345 -6.22 25.89 -14.28
C GLU A 345 -7.16 27.10 -14.28
N VAL A 346 -8.41 26.89 -13.85
CA VAL A 346 -9.43 27.95 -13.74
C VAL A 346 -9.68 28.35 -12.29
N LYS A 347 -9.36 27.47 -11.33
CA LYS A 347 -9.46 27.75 -9.90
C LYS A 347 -8.58 26.81 -9.08
N SER A 348 -8.07 27.29 -7.95
CA SER A 348 -7.39 26.45 -6.96
C SER A 348 -7.76 26.84 -5.53
N PHE A 349 -7.76 25.84 -4.65
CA PHE A 349 -7.95 25.94 -3.22
C PHE A 349 -6.79 25.19 -2.56
N VAL A 350 -5.93 25.92 -1.87
CA VAL A 350 -4.74 25.37 -1.23
C VAL A 350 -4.83 25.55 0.28
N LYS A 351 -4.53 24.48 1.01
CA LYS A 351 -4.30 24.52 2.45
C LYS A 351 -2.99 23.81 2.76
N ASP A 352 -2.02 24.55 3.28
CA ASP A 352 -0.70 24.01 3.61
C ASP A 352 -0.75 22.90 4.66
N LYS A 353 -1.75 22.98 5.56
CA LYS A 353 -2.03 21.99 6.60
C LYS A 353 -3.52 21.85 6.79
N GLN A 354 -4.08 20.68 6.45
CA GLN A 354 -5.47 20.34 6.74
C GLN A 354 -5.53 19.03 7.52
N GLY A 355 -6.22 19.06 8.67
CA GLY A 355 -6.42 17.89 9.52
C GLY A 355 -7.37 16.88 8.91
N ALA A 356 -7.61 15.80 9.63
CA ALA A 356 -8.60 14.81 9.25
C ALA A 356 -10.02 15.35 9.34
N GLY A 357 -10.87 14.96 8.41
CA GLY A 357 -12.26 15.37 8.42
C GLY A 357 -12.92 15.32 7.04
N ASN A 358 -14.21 15.61 7.05
CA ASN A 358 -14.99 15.82 5.84
C ASN A 358 -15.00 17.32 5.52
N TYR A 359 -14.73 17.66 4.27
CA TYR A 359 -14.64 19.03 3.81
C TYR A 359 -15.53 19.23 2.59
N ASN A 360 -16.13 20.41 2.53
CA ASN A 360 -16.96 20.84 1.43
C ASN A 360 -16.39 22.15 0.90
N ILE A 361 -16.18 22.22 -0.41
CA ILE A 361 -15.82 23.43 -1.11
C ILE A 361 -16.97 23.78 -2.05
N VAL A 362 -17.54 24.97 -1.85
CA VAL A 362 -18.52 25.54 -2.76
C VAL A 362 -17.76 26.18 -3.92
N PHE A 363 -18.01 25.70 -5.13
CA PHE A 363 -17.45 26.23 -6.35
C PHE A 363 -18.52 26.97 -7.15
N ASN A 364 -18.34 28.28 -7.32
CA ASN A 364 -19.17 29.13 -8.18
C ASN A 364 -18.44 29.37 -9.51
N ALA A 365 -19.07 28.98 -10.61
CA ALA A 365 -18.57 29.05 -11.98
C ALA A 365 -19.29 30.08 -12.86
N GLU A 366 -19.90 31.11 -12.27
CA GLU A 366 -20.69 32.14 -12.99
C GLU A 366 -19.92 32.79 -14.15
N ASN A 367 -18.62 33.03 -13.95
CA ASN A 367 -17.71 33.64 -14.93
C ASN A 367 -17.07 32.64 -15.92
N LEU A 368 -17.48 31.36 -15.89
CA LEU A 368 -16.95 30.32 -16.77
C LEU A 368 -17.96 29.96 -17.86
N SER A 369 -17.47 29.46 -19.00
CA SER A 369 -18.30 29.00 -20.11
C SER A 369 -18.92 27.63 -19.80
N GLY A 370 -20.16 27.37 -20.25
CA GLY A 370 -20.76 26.05 -20.14
C GLY A 370 -19.89 24.98 -20.80
N GLY A 371 -19.78 23.81 -20.18
CA GLY A 371 -18.88 22.76 -20.67
C GLY A 371 -18.39 21.79 -19.60
N ILE A 372 -17.41 20.97 -19.98
CA ILE A 372 -16.80 19.97 -19.12
C ILE A 372 -15.61 20.61 -18.38
N TYR A 373 -15.50 20.29 -17.09
CA TYR A 373 -14.36 20.67 -16.26
C TYR A 373 -13.88 19.44 -15.49
N PHE A 374 -12.63 19.48 -15.05
CA PHE A 374 -12.03 18.48 -14.19
C PHE A 374 -11.61 19.13 -12.89
N TYR A 375 -11.70 18.40 -11.78
CA TYR A 375 -11.17 18.84 -10.50
C TYR A 375 -10.31 17.76 -9.88
N GLU A 376 -9.13 18.17 -9.42
CA GLU A 376 -8.10 17.32 -8.82
C GLU A 376 -7.95 17.67 -7.35
N LEU A 377 -8.08 16.69 -6.48
CA LEU A 377 -7.66 16.79 -5.09
C LEU A 377 -6.33 16.09 -4.93
N ARG A 378 -5.30 16.86 -4.56
CA ARG A 378 -3.93 16.40 -4.40
C ARG A 378 -3.45 16.59 -2.96
N THR A 379 -2.71 15.60 -2.47
CA THR A 379 -1.85 15.68 -1.28
C THR A 379 -0.38 15.56 -1.69
N ASN A 380 0.54 15.54 -0.73
CA ASN A 380 1.95 15.26 -1.02
C ASN A 380 2.17 13.90 -1.72
N SER A 381 1.29 12.92 -1.48
CA SER A 381 1.46 11.51 -1.89
C SER A 381 0.29 10.97 -2.72
N LEU A 382 -0.84 11.68 -2.79
CA LEU A 382 -2.06 11.22 -3.45
C LEU A 382 -2.62 12.25 -4.41
N SER A 383 -3.27 11.79 -5.47
CA SER A 383 -4.09 12.61 -6.34
C SER A 383 -5.36 11.85 -6.73
N CYS A 384 -6.51 12.51 -6.68
CA CYS A 384 -7.77 12.01 -7.18
C CYS A 384 -8.39 13.05 -8.11
N ILE A 385 -8.83 12.64 -9.30
CA ILE A 385 -9.45 13.53 -10.30
C ILE A 385 -10.89 13.08 -10.55
N LYS A 386 -11.79 14.04 -10.69
CA LYS A 386 -13.17 13.82 -11.10
C LYS A 386 -13.60 14.84 -12.15
N LYS A 387 -14.62 14.46 -12.93
CA LYS A 387 -15.19 15.27 -14.01
C LYS A 387 -16.49 15.92 -13.54
N MET A 388 -16.73 17.17 -13.91
CA MET A 388 -17.99 17.88 -13.68
C MET A 388 -18.47 18.59 -14.95
N VAL A 389 -19.77 18.87 -15.03
CA VAL A 389 -20.43 19.48 -16.18
C VAL A 389 -21.17 20.74 -15.75
N LEU A 390 -20.73 21.90 -16.26
CA LEU A 390 -21.40 23.18 -16.08
C LEU A 390 -22.44 23.37 -17.19
N VAL A 391 -23.70 23.53 -16.81
CA VAL A 391 -24.79 23.90 -17.71
C VAL A 391 -25.05 25.38 -17.55
N LYS A 392 -25.11 26.11 -18.66
CA LYS A 392 -25.55 27.51 -18.68
C LYS A 392 -26.91 27.60 -19.34
#